data_AF-A0A0F9B1H2-F1
#
_entry.id   AF-A0A0F9B1H2-F1
#
_cell.length_a   1.000
_cell.length_b   1.000
_cell.length_c   1.000
_cell.angle_alpha   90.00
_cell.angle_beta   90.00
_cell.angle_gamma   90.00
#
_symmetry.space_group_name_H-M   'P 1'
#
loop_
_entity.id
_entity.type
_entity.pdbx_description
1 polymer ?
#
loop_
_entity_poly.entity_id
_entity_poly.type
_entity_poly.pdbx_seq_one_letter_code
_entity_poly.pdbx_strand_id
1 'polypeptide(L)' 'MSYEEMLRLGRNVPIGDPMFQGKTGQYFSERMQKLKAEVGQAEHVRISKSIGWNSPHEL' A
#
# COMPACT_ATOMS: atom_id res chain seq x y z
N MET A 1 2.86 11.93 -2.93
CA MET A 1 2.20 10.65 -2.60
C MET A 1 2.37 10.37 -1.11
N SER A 2 1.28 10.25 -0.38
CA SER A 2 1.19 9.87 1.03
C SER A 2 1.26 8.35 1.21
N TYR A 3 1.38 7.89 2.47
CA TYR A 3 1.31 6.45 2.80
C TYR A 3 -0.02 5.82 2.34
N GLU A 4 -1.14 6.50 2.58
CA GLU A 4 -2.48 6.01 2.23
C GLU A 4 -2.66 5.89 0.71
N GLU A 5 -2.25 6.90 -0.05
CA GLU A 5 -2.31 6.87 -1.51
C GLU A 5 -1.49 5.71 -2.09
N MET A 6 -0.28 5.51 -1.57
CA MET A 6 0.60 4.44 -2.01
C MET A 6 0.06 3.05 -1.62
N LEU A 7 -0.50 2.91 -0.42
CA LEU A 7 -1.11 1.66 0.01
C LEU A 7 -2.37 1.34 -0.81
N ARG A 8 -3.19 2.32 -1.18
CA ARG A 8 -4.36 2.11 -2.05
C ARG A 8 -3.96 1.53 -3.40
N LEU A 9 -2.88 2.04 -4.00
CA LEU A 9 -2.35 1.49 -5.25
C LEU A 9 -1.96 0.01 -5.09
N GLY A 10 -1.39 -0.37 -3.95
CA GLY A 10 -0.84 -1.70 -3.75
C GLY A 10 -1.76 -2.74 -3.10
N ARG A 11 -2.83 -2.34 -2.41
CA ARG A 11 -3.62 -3.27 -1.54
C ARG A 11 -4.44 -4.29 -2.33
N ASN A 12 -4.99 -3.87 -3.47
CA ASN A 12 -6.02 -4.61 -4.21
C ASN A 12 -5.60 -4.99 -5.63
N VAL A 13 -4.31 -4.83 -5.95
CA VAL A 13 -3.77 -5.20 -7.27
C VAL A 13 -3.59 -6.71 -7.38
N PRO A 14 -3.77 -7.30 -8.58
CA PRO A 14 -3.62 -8.74 -8.77
C PRO A 14 -2.24 -9.26 -8.39
N ILE A 15 -2.19 -10.53 -7.99
CA ILE A 15 -0.91 -11.22 -7.80
C ILE A 15 -0.15 -11.22 -9.12
N GLY A 16 1.13 -10.86 -9.06
CA GLY A 16 2.00 -10.80 -10.23
C GLY A 16 1.99 -9.47 -10.97
N ASP A 17 1.34 -8.42 -10.44
CA ASP A 17 1.37 -7.09 -11.05
C ASP A 17 2.82 -6.59 -11.28
N PRO A 18 3.17 -6.07 -12.48
CA PRO A 18 4.50 -5.54 -12.79
C PRO A 18 4.98 -4.43 -11.86
N MET A 19 4.08 -3.70 -11.19
CA MET A 19 4.41 -2.67 -10.20
C MET A 19 5.23 -3.21 -9.03
N PHE A 20 5.14 -4.52 -8.76
CA PHE A 20 5.90 -5.20 -7.72
C PHE A 20 7.10 -5.99 -8.23
N GLN A 21 7.50 -5.79 -9.49
CA GLN A 21 8.59 -6.53 -10.11
C GLN A 21 9.78 -5.63 -10.46
N GLY A 22 10.97 -6.24 -10.51
CA GLY A 22 12.21 -5.56 -10.90
C GLY A 22 12.50 -4.30 -10.09
N LYS A 23 13.06 -3.29 -10.75
CA LYS A 23 13.43 -2.01 -10.12
C LYS A 23 12.21 -1.25 -9.59
N THR A 24 11.06 -1.35 -10.26
CA THR A 24 9.81 -0.70 -9.84
C THR A 24 9.31 -1.29 -8.52
N GLY A 25 9.30 -2.61 -8.39
CA GLY A 25 8.92 -3.29 -7.16
C GLY A 25 9.85 -3.00 -5.97
N GLN A 26 11.16 -2.88 -6.25
CA GLN A 26 12.14 -2.44 -5.24
C GLN A 26 11.83 -1.04 -4.75
N TYR A 27 11.66 -0.08 -5.67
CA TYR A 27 11.27 1.29 -5.32
C TYR A 27 9.96 1.34 -4.53
N PHE A 28 8.94 0.58 -4.97
CA PHE A 28 7.66 0.53 -4.29
C PHE A 28 7.82 0.04 -2.85
N SER A 29 8.58 -1.03 -2.65
CA SER A 29 8.82 -1.64 -1.34
C SER A 29 9.57 -0.70 -0.41
N GLU A 30 10.67 -0.10 -0.87
CA GLU A 30 11.48 0.84 -0.09
C GLU A 30 10.66 2.08 0.29
N ARG A 31 9.94 2.66 -0.66
CA ARG A 31 9.14 3.86 -0.42
C ARG A 31 7.96 3.57 0.51
N MET A 32 7.31 2.40 0.40
CA MET A 32 6.28 1.98 1.34
C MET A 32 6.82 1.78 2.76
N GLN A 33 8.00 1.16 2.92
CA GLN A 33 8.61 0.97 4.23
C GLN A 33 8.94 2.31 4.88
N LYS A 34 9.52 3.24 4.12
CA LYS A 34 9.82 4.59 4.59
C LYS A 34 8.55 5.33 5.04
N LEU A 35 7.53 5.36 4.19
CA LEU A 35 6.26 6.03 4.50
C LEU A 35 5.53 5.38 5.69
N LYS A 36 5.61 4.05 5.82
CA LYS A 36 5.07 3.33 7.00
C LYS A 36 5.76 3.76 8.29
N ALA A 37 7.09 3.93 8.25
CA ALA A 37 7.85 4.41 9.40
C ALA A 37 7.50 5.86 9.76
N GLU A 38 7.29 6.72 8.76
CA GLU A 38 6.91 8.13 8.94
C GLU A 38 5.54 8.29 9.63
N VAL A 39 4.54 7.49 9.25
CA VAL A 39 3.19 7.55 9.87
C VAL A 39 3.10 6.81 11.21
N GLY A 40 3.99 5.85 11.45
CA GLY A 40 4.00 5.04 12.66
C GLY A 40 2.95 3.91 12.69
N GLN A 41 3.08 3.03 13.68
CA GLN A 41 2.33 1.76 13.73
C GLN A 41 0.83 1.94 13.87
N ALA A 42 0.38 2.82 14.78
CA ALA A 42 -1.05 3.04 15.03
C ALA A 42 -1.76 3.56 13.76
N GLU A 43 -1.16 4.54 13.10
CA GLU A 43 -1.72 5.16 11.91
C GLU A 43 -1.67 4.24 10.69
N HIS A 44 -0.58 3.49 10.53
CA HIS A 44 -0.49 2.42 9.53
C HIS A 44 -1.65 1.42 9.62
N VAL A 45 -1.95 0.95 10.84
CA VAL A 45 -3.05 0.01 11.09
C VAL A 45 -4.39 0.65 10.75
N ARG A 46 -4.62 1.89 11.21
CA ARG A 46 -5.86 2.64 10.92
C ARG A 46 -6.09 2.77 9.42
N ILE A 47 -5.08 3.20 8.67
CA ILE A 47 -5.15 3.38 7.21
C ILE A 47 -5.39 2.03 6.52
N SER A 48 -4.63 0.98 6.87
CA SER A 48 -4.76 -0.34 6.25
C SER A 48 -6.14 -0.96 6.44
N LYS A 49 -6.73 -0.80 7.63
CA LYS A 49 -8.09 -1.26 7.93
C LYS A 49 -9.14 -0.44 7.19
N SER A 50 -9.01 0.89 7.19
CA SER A 50 -9.90 1.79 6.45
C SER A 50 -9.98 1.42 4.97
N ILE A 51 -8.83 1.19 4.31
CA ILE A 51 -8.79 0.78 2.90
C ILE A 51 -9.47 -0.57 2.70
N GLY A 52 -9.17 -1.56 3.56
CA GLY A 52 -9.74 -2.90 3.42
C GLY A 52 -11.25 -2.97 3.63
N TRP A 53 -11.82 -2.06 4.44
CA TRP A 53 -13.25 -2.08 4.79
C TRP A 53 -14.10 -1.18 3.88
N ASN A 54 -13.50 -0.13 3.33
CA ASN A 54 -14.18 0.81 2.42
C ASN A 54 -13.94 0.49 0.94
N SER A 55 -13.16 -0.56 0.62
CA SER A 55 -13.09 -1.06 -0.75
C SER A 55 -14.41 -1.78 -1.05
N PRO A 56 -15.21 -1.34 -2.04
CA PRO A 56 -16.35 -2.13 -2.47
C PRO A 56 -15.81 -3.51 -2.85
N HIS A 57 -16.36 -4.55 -2.21
CA HIS A 57 -16.18 -5.90 -2.69
C HIS A 57 -16.82 -5.95 -4.09
N GLU A 58 -16.02 -5.75 -5.13
CA GLU A 58 -16.35 -6.27 -6.46
C GLU A 58 -16.31 -7.79 -6.32
N LEU A 59 -17.48 -8.35 -6.00
CA LEU A 59 -17.87 -9.74 -6.22
C LEU A 59 -18.14 -9.95 -7.71
#